data_AF-A0A6C0ECV9-F1
#
_entry.id   AF-A0A6C0ECV9-F1
#
_cell.length_a   1.000
_cell.length_b   1.000
_cell.length_c   1.000
_cell.angle_alpha   90.00
_cell.angle_beta   90.00
_cell.angle_gamma   90.00
#
_symmetry.space_group_name_H-M   'P 1'
#
loop_
_entity.id
_entity.type
_entity.pdbx_description
1 polymer ?
#
loop_
_entity_poly.entity_id
_entity_poly.type
_entity_poly.pdbx_seq_one_letter_code
_entity_poly.pdbx_strand_id
1 'polypeptide(L)'
;MGDLSFLDYIIYTLMPFGQIFARIINYNGSLDLWWLLLIPFFHVPLIGLFPLLIMKMLNMKDGIVSTPVIDKFAFLPILFKFYSPYVLPYIGLENNTVEYLFTTFSIQIIIGMIANISRRNSMCNESLTVNAVGKAFMDATVSHNFGELMIYIVTIIPFINDCYYKSYPYVGNFINSIIWSLGYLLTYAINNMYNEYDKKRYCSLPLFGNGQDMFLFLGSIFTLIMVKYYSTISNYIPQNKTFQSNFQSNILSNSARGSFGNVWK
;
A
#
# COMPACT_ATOMS: atom_id res chain seq x y z
N MET A 1 9.28 26.05 11.45
CA MET A 1 9.87 24.84 12.02
C MET A 1 8.74 24.04 12.60
N GLY A 2 8.43 22.92 11.96
CA GLY A 2 7.50 21.92 12.41
C GLY A 2 7.93 21.38 13.75
N ASP A 3 6.95 21.20 14.63
CA ASP A 3 7.16 20.64 15.96
C ASP A 3 6.16 19.52 16.18
N LEU A 4 6.63 18.47 16.86
CA LEU A 4 5.84 17.30 17.17
C LEU A 4 5.38 17.42 18.63
N SER A 5 4.12 17.79 18.82
CA SER A 5 3.55 17.86 20.16
C SER A 5 3.60 16.48 20.85
N PHE A 6 3.54 16.44 22.18
CA PHE A 6 3.51 15.17 22.90
C PHE A 6 2.27 14.32 22.55
N LEU A 7 1.15 14.97 22.23
CA LEU A 7 -0.06 14.28 21.78
C LEU A 7 0.14 13.68 20.37
N ASP A 8 0.69 14.46 19.44
CA ASP A 8 0.99 13.99 18.08
C ASP A 8 1.95 12.81 18.10
N TYR A 9 2.97 12.87 18.95
CA TYR A 9 3.91 11.78 19.19
C TYR A 9 3.21 10.48 19.59
N ILE A 10 2.28 10.54 20.55
CA ILE A 10 1.51 9.36 20.98
C ILE A 10 0.65 8.84 19.84
N ILE A 11 -0.08 9.73 19.15
CA ILE A 11 -0.98 9.36 18.05
C ILE A 11 -0.19 8.66 16.94
N TYR A 12 0.91 9.25 16.48
CA TYR A 12 1.71 8.69 15.40
C TYR A 12 2.44 7.41 15.81
N THR A 13 2.78 7.22 17.09
CA THR A 13 3.41 5.98 17.56
C THR A 13 2.47 4.77 17.47
N LEU A 14 1.17 5.01 17.64
CA LEU A 14 0.14 3.98 17.57
C LEU A 14 -0.35 3.73 16.13
N MET A 15 -0.05 4.64 15.20
CA MET A 15 -0.46 4.56 13.81
C MET A 15 0.58 3.83 12.96
N PRO A 16 0.20 2.86 12.12
CA PRO A 16 1.11 2.31 11.13
C PRO A 16 1.57 3.42 10.17
N PHE A 17 2.86 3.44 9.85
CA PHE A 17 3.49 4.52 9.07
C PHE A 17 3.39 5.90 9.73
N GLY A 18 3.19 5.99 11.05
CA GLY A 18 3.01 7.25 11.74
C GLY A 18 4.15 8.26 11.53
N GLN A 19 5.39 7.81 11.36
CA GLN A 19 6.50 8.70 11.01
C GLN A 19 6.33 9.41 9.67
N ILE A 20 5.67 8.77 8.69
CA ILE A 20 5.38 9.40 7.39
C ILE A 20 4.23 10.38 7.54
N PHE A 21 3.19 10.05 8.31
CA PHE A 21 2.11 10.99 8.61
C PHE A 21 2.61 12.23 9.36
N ALA A 22 3.48 12.06 10.34
CA ALA A 22 4.14 13.16 11.03
C ALA A 22 4.90 14.07 10.05
N ARG A 23 5.62 13.48 9.08
CA ARG A 23 6.34 14.26 8.05
C ARG A 23 5.39 15.05 7.17
N ILE A 24 4.29 14.45 6.75
CA ILE A 24 3.29 15.08 5.89
C ILE A 24 2.60 16.24 6.61
N ILE A 25 2.13 16.00 7.84
CA ILE A 25 1.25 16.91 8.57
C ILE A 25 2.04 17.97 9.35
N ASN A 26 3.05 17.57 10.12
CA ASN A 26 3.77 18.47 11.03
C ASN A 26 5.02 19.09 10.40
N TYR A 27 5.67 18.39 9.46
CA TYR A 27 6.94 18.83 8.85
C TYR A 27 6.82 19.13 7.34
N ASN A 28 5.60 19.41 6.86
CA ASN A 28 5.34 19.84 5.48
C ASN A 28 6.08 18.99 4.41
N GLY A 29 6.00 17.67 4.53
CA GLY A 29 6.61 16.71 3.61
C GLY A 29 8.14 16.65 3.65
N SER A 30 8.74 16.86 4.83
CA SER A 30 10.20 16.85 4.98
C SER A 30 10.84 15.49 4.65
N LEU A 31 11.92 15.54 3.86
CA LEU A 31 12.86 14.44 3.61
C LEU A 31 14.11 14.49 4.49
N ASP A 32 14.16 15.40 5.46
CA ASP A 32 15.29 15.45 6.40
C ASP A 32 15.42 14.13 7.17
N LEU A 33 16.64 13.65 7.38
CA LEU A 33 16.90 12.31 7.94
C LEU A 33 16.16 11.19 7.17
N TRP A 34 16.21 11.22 5.83
CA TRP A 34 15.54 10.25 4.94
C TRP A 34 15.81 8.77 5.27
N TRP A 35 16.94 8.46 5.91
CA TRP A 35 17.28 7.11 6.36
C TRP A 35 16.29 6.54 7.39
N LEU A 36 15.57 7.39 8.14
CA LEU A 36 14.48 6.98 9.02
C LEU A 36 13.30 6.36 8.24
N LEU A 37 13.11 6.78 6.97
CA LEU A 37 12.08 6.23 6.08
C LEU A 37 12.45 4.84 5.54
N LEU A 38 13.75 4.55 5.40
CA LEU A 38 14.23 3.31 4.77
C LEU A 38 14.11 2.08 5.65
N ILE A 39 14.06 2.23 6.98
CA ILE A 39 14.06 1.10 7.89
C ILE A 39 12.63 0.54 7.97
N PRO A 40 12.34 -0.66 7.44
CA PRO A 40 10.96 -1.13 7.30
C PRO A 40 10.25 -1.30 8.65
N PHE A 41 10.99 -1.70 9.68
CA PHE A 41 10.48 -1.90 11.04
C PHE A 41 10.05 -0.59 11.72
N PHE A 42 10.56 0.55 11.28
CA PHE A 42 10.25 1.86 11.84
C PHE A 42 8.85 2.37 11.48
N HIS A 43 8.13 1.63 10.64
CA HIS A 43 6.75 1.93 10.26
C HIS A 43 5.71 1.07 11.00
N VAL A 44 6.15 0.11 11.81
CA VAL A 44 5.27 -0.74 12.63
C VAL A 44 4.92 0.01 13.92
N PRO A 45 3.66 -0.04 14.40
CA PRO A 45 3.30 0.54 15.69
C PRO A 45 4.24 0.07 16.81
N LEU A 46 4.50 0.93 17.80
CA LEU A 46 5.45 0.74 18.91
C LEU A 46 6.94 0.68 18.52
N ILE A 47 7.31 0.12 17.37
CA ILE A 47 8.71 0.15 16.88
C ILE A 47 9.00 1.49 16.19
N GLY A 48 8.00 2.09 15.56
CA GLY A 48 8.01 3.47 15.04
C GLY A 48 8.14 4.55 16.11
N LEU A 49 8.23 4.17 17.38
CA LEU A 49 8.48 5.06 18.51
C LEU A 49 9.88 5.68 18.46
N PHE A 50 10.89 4.90 18.04
CA PHE A 50 12.28 5.38 17.88
C PHE A 50 12.45 6.46 16.83
N PRO A 51 12.02 6.28 15.56
CA PRO A 51 12.13 7.33 14.56
C PRO A 51 11.36 8.59 14.96
N LEU A 52 10.14 8.46 15.52
CA LEU A 52 9.36 9.61 15.98
C LEU A 52 10.05 10.37 17.13
N LEU A 53 10.68 9.64 18.05
CA LEU A 53 11.48 10.24 19.12
C LEU A 53 12.70 10.99 18.55
N ILE A 54 13.40 10.39 17.60
CA ILE A 54 14.54 11.00 16.91
C ILE A 54 14.10 12.28 16.16
N MET A 55 12.96 12.23 15.46
CA MET A 55 12.39 13.40 14.77
C MET A 55 12.10 14.54 15.74
N LYS A 56 11.54 14.22 16.92
CA LYS A 56 11.27 15.19 17.99
C LYS A 56 12.54 15.75 18.63
N MET A 57 13.58 14.92 18.81
CA MET A 57 14.82 15.34 19.50
C MET A 57 15.82 16.08 18.60
N LEU A 58 15.88 15.73 17.30
CA LEU A 58 16.89 16.27 16.38
C LEU A 58 16.45 17.55 15.65
N ASN A 59 15.32 18.16 16.04
CA ASN A 59 14.77 19.37 15.41
C ASN A 59 14.75 19.26 13.87
N MET A 60 13.98 18.29 13.39
CA MET A 60 13.82 18.06 11.96
C MET A 60 13.43 19.34 11.21
N LYS A 61 14.07 19.57 10.06
CA LYS A 61 13.74 20.72 9.21
C LYS A 61 12.41 20.51 8.51
N ASP A 62 11.66 21.58 8.32
CA ASP A 62 10.47 21.57 7.46
C ASP A 62 10.84 21.23 6.02
N GLY A 63 9.95 20.51 5.36
CA GLY A 63 10.02 20.30 3.92
C GLY A 63 9.74 21.59 3.17
N ILE A 64 10.14 21.59 1.89
CA ILE A 64 9.90 22.70 0.97
C ILE A 64 8.64 22.49 0.13
N VAL A 65 7.70 21.67 0.62
CA VAL A 65 6.50 21.28 -0.11
C VAL A 65 5.52 22.46 -0.16
N SER A 66 5.36 23.03 -1.35
CA SER A 66 4.47 24.15 -1.68
C SER A 66 3.04 23.72 -2.02
N THR A 67 2.83 22.43 -2.32
CA THR A 67 1.52 21.84 -2.62
C THR A 67 1.19 20.70 -1.65
N PRO A 68 -0.09 20.42 -1.33
CA PRO A 68 -0.42 19.34 -0.38
C PRO A 68 0.24 18.02 -0.80
N VAL A 69 0.99 17.35 0.09
CA VAL A 69 1.70 16.09 -0.23
C VAL A 69 0.71 15.02 -0.75
N ILE A 70 -0.48 14.99 -0.17
CA ILE A 70 -1.62 14.20 -0.66
C ILE A 70 -2.66 15.18 -1.19
N ASP A 71 -2.88 15.21 -2.50
CA ASP A 71 -3.89 16.04 -3.12
C ASP A 71 -5.22 15.31 -3.31
N LYS A 72 -6.26 16.05 -3.68
CA LYS A 72 -7.61 15.51 -3.88
C LYS A 72 -7.69 14.46 -5.00
N PHE A 73 -6.78 14.49 -5.97
CA PHE A 73 -6.78 13.56 -7.10
C PHE A 73 -6.16 12.22 -6.72
N ALA A 74 -5.30 12.17 -5.69
CA ALA A 74 -4.81 10.92 -5.10
C ALA A 74 -5.95 10.00 -4.60
N PHE A 75 -7.14 10.55 -4.31
CA PHE A 75 -8.29 9.73 -3.92
C PHE A 75 -9.01 9.06 -5.10
N LEU A 76 -8.77 9.48 -6.35
CA LEU A 76 -9.45 8.87 -7.50
C LEU A 76 -9.10 7.38 -7.68
N PRO A 77 -7.81 6.95 -7.66
CA PRO A 77 -7.47 5.53 -7.74
C PRO A 77 -8.04 4.72 -6.57
N ILE A 78 -8.10 5.32 -5.38
CA ILE A 78 -8.69 4.71 -4.19
C ILE A 78 -10.18 4.45 -4.40
N LEU A 79 -10.94 5.48 -4.78
CA LEU A 79 -12.37 5.34 -5.07
C LEU A 79 -12.60 4.24 -6.12
N PHE A 80 -11.82 4.24 -7.20
CA PHE A 80 -11.93 3.20 -8.22
C PHE A 80 -11.58 1.80 -7.67
N LYS A 81 -10.56 1.65 -6.81
CA LYS A 81 -10.24 0.37 -6.16
C LYS A 81 -11.44 -0.17 -5.36
N PHE A 82 -12.18 0.70 -4.67
CA PHE A 82 -13.38 0.31 -3.92
C PHE A 82 -14.59 0.00 -4.82
N TYR A 83 -14.79 0.75 -5.91
CA TYR A 83 -15.95 0.55 -6.79
C TYR A 83 -15.76 -0.52 -7.87
N SER A 84 -14.53 -0.78 -8.29
CA SER A 84 -14.24 -1.68 -9.41
C SER A 84 -14.79 -3.12 -9.25
N PRO A 85 -14.78 -3.75 -8.05
CA PRO A 85 -15.38 -5.07 -7.87
C PRO A 85 -16.90 -5.09 -8.05
N TYR A 86 -17.56 -3.94 -7.99
CA TYR A 86 -19.00 -3.83 -8.19
C TYR A 86 -19.33 -3.42 -9.62
N VAL A 87 -18.56 -2.52 -10.24
CA VAL A 87 -18.89 -1.97 -11.56
C VAL A 87 -18.48 -2.89 -12.70
N LEU A 88 -17.28 -3.49 -12.63
CA LEU A 88 -16.70 -4.23 -13.74
C LEU A 88 -17.41 -5.56 -14.07
N PRO A 89 -17.97 -6.30 -13.10
CA PRO A 89 -18.89 -7.40 -13.37
C PRO A 89 -19.98 -7.10 -14.39
N TYR A 90 -20.62 -5.93 -14.28
CA TYR A 90 -21.75 -5.55 -15.14
C TYR A 90 -21.35 -5.26 -16.59
N ILE A 91 -20.06 -5.12 -16.88
CA ILE A 91 -19.52 -4.88 -18.24
C ILE A 91 -19.25 -6.23 -18.95
N GLY A 92 -19.54 -7.37 -18.30
CA GLY A 92 -19.39 -8.70 -18.92
C GLY A 92 -17.94 -9.23 -18.90
N LEU A 93 -17.06 -8.63 -18.11
CA LEU A 93 -15.65 -9.01 -18.00
C LEU A 93 -15.41 -10.22 -17.08
N GLU A 94 -16.44 -10.79 -16.46
CA GLU A 94 -16.30 -11.85 -15.46
C GLU A 94 -15.78 -13.17 -16.01
N ASN A 95 -16.03 -13.46 -17.30
CA ASN A 95 -15.73 -14.76 -17.88
C ASN A 95 -14.25 -14.95 -18.23
N ASN A 96 -13.45 -13.88 -18.24
CA ASN A 96 -12.03 -13.92 -18.56
C ASN A 96 -11.19 -13.20 -17.50
N THR A 97 -10.70 -13.97 -16.52
CA THR A 97 -9.92 -13.46 -15.38
C THR A 97 -8.71 -12.61 -15.81
N VAL A 98 -8.05 -12.97 -16.92
CA VAL A 98 -6.88 -12.23 -17.41
C VAL A 98 -7.29 -10.85 -17.93
N GLU A 99 -8.37 -10.79 -18.69
CA GLU A 99 -8.91 -9.56 -19.25
C GLU A 99 -9.43 -8.61 -18.16
N TYR A 100 -10.10 -9.17 -17.15
CA TYR A 100 -10.51 -8.43 -15.96
C TYR A 100 -9.31 -7.82 -15.22
N LEU A 101 -8.26 -8.61 -14.97
CA LEU A 101 -7.05 -8.14 -14.27
C LEU A 101 -6.29 -7.09 -15.08
N PHE A 102 -6.15 -7.28 -16.39
CA PHE A 102 -5.47 -6.33 -17.25
C PHE A 102 -6.24 -5.01 -17.36
N THR A 103 -7.58 -5.08 -17.47
CA THR A 103 -8.44 -3.90 -17.55
C THR A 103 -8.44 -3.12 -16.24
N THR A 104 -8.60 -3.79 -15.09
CA THR A 104 -8.51 -3.16 -13.76
C THR A 104 -7.16 -2.47 -13.54
N PHE A 105 -6.06 -3.16 -13.87
CA PHE A 105 -4.72 -2.60 -13.81
C PHE A 105 -4.59 -1.35 -14.68
N SER A 106 -4.94 -1.46 -15.96
CA SER A 106 -4.80 -0.37 -16.94
C SER A 106 -5.60 0.87 -16.53
N ILE A 107 -6.86 0.70 -16.11
CA ILE A 107 -7.70 1.82 -15.65
C ILE A 107 -7.09 2.47 -14.40
N GLN A 108 -6.61 1.68 -13.44
CA GLN A 108 -5.97 2.24 -12.24
C GLN A 108 -4.71 3.05 -12.55
N ILE A 109 -3.89 2.58 -13.48
CA ILE A 109 -2.71 3.34 -13.92
C ILE A 109 -3.14 4.64 -14.58
N ILE A 110 -4.12 4.62 -15.48
CA ILE A 110 -4.63 5.83 -16.14
C ILE A 110 -5.16 6.83 -15.11
N ILE A 111 -5.96 6.39 -14.14
CA ILE A 111 -6.49 7.28 -13.09
C ILE A 111 -5.35 7.83 -12.21
N GLY A 112 -4.35 6.99 -11.87
CA GLY A 112 -3.16 7.44 -11.14
C GLY A 112 -2.32 8.46 -11.93
N MET A 113 -2.22 8.29 -13.25
CA MET A 113 -1.56 9.25 -14.13
C MET A 113 -2.26 10.61 -14.10
N ILE A 114 -3.59 10.66 -14.09
CA ILE A 114 -4.35 11.91 -14.00
C ILE A 114 -3.96 12.69 -12.73
N ALA A 115 -3.83 12.00 -11.58
CA ALA A 115 -3.40 12.63 -10.34
C ALA A 115 -1.97 13.21 -10.47
N ASN A 116 -1.02 12.44 -10.99
CA ASN A 116 0.36 12.87 -11.17
C ASN A 116 0.51 14.02 -12.20
N ILE A 117 -0.25 13.98 -13.29
CA ILE A 117 -0.27 15.04 -14.31
C ILE A 117 -0.86 16.33 -13.73
N SER A 118 -1.98 16.22 -12.99
CA SER A 118 -2.62 17.38 -12.37
C SER A 118 -1.67 18.09 -11.41
N ARG A 119 -0.94 17.33 -10.58
CA ARG A 119 0.09 17.87 -9.69
C ARG A 119 1.25 18.49 -10.47
N ARG A 120 1.77 17.83 -11.49
CA ARG A 120 2.88 18.38 -12.29
C ARG A 120 2.50 19.71 -12.93
N ASN A 121 1.28 19.81 -13.45
CA ASN A 121 0.78 21.06 -14.05
C ASN A 121 0.74 22.20 -13.01
N SER A 122 0.25 21.94 -11.79
CA SER A 122 0.20 22.96 -10.73
C SER A 122 1.59 23.35 -10.21
N MET A 123 2.55 22.43 -10.22
CA MET A 123 3.91 22.70 -9.73
C MET A 123 4.79 23.36 -10.78
N CYS A 124 4.77 22.88 -12.02
CA CYS A 124 5.70 23.28 -13.07
C CYS A 124 5.17 24.43 -13.95
N ASN A 125 3.88 24.75 -13.92
CA ASN A 125 3.25 25.73 -14.82
C ASN A 125 3.58 25.48 -16.30
N GLU A 126 3.71 24.20 -16.67
CA GLU A 126 4.06 23.76 -18.01
C GLU A 126 2.90 23.01 -18.66
N SER A 127 2.77 23.12 -19.97
CA SER A 127 1.78 22.39 -20.76
C SER A 127 2.04 20.87 -20.71
N LEU A 128 1.00 20.10 -21.04
CA LEU A 128 1.09 18.64 -21.09
C LEU A 128 2.09 18.19 -22.16
N THR A 129 3.28 17.77 -21.73
CA THR A 129 4.31 17.21 -22.62
C THR A 129 4.31 15.69 -22.59
N VAL A 130 4.85 15.06 -23.64
CA VAL A 130 5.06 13.59 -23.66
C VAL A 130 5.90 13.16 -22.45
N ASN A 131 6.88 13.97 -22.08
CA ASN A 131 7.70 13.77 -20.88
C ASN A 131 6.90 13.77 -19.57
N ALA A 132 5.90 14.66 -19.46
CA ALA A 132 4.99 14.69 -18.32
C ALA A 132 4.17 13.41 -18.21
N VAL A 133 3.68 12.90 -19.34
CA VAL A 133 2.90 11.66 -19.40
C VAL A 133 3.72 10.45 -18.96
N GLY A 134 4.96 10.31 -19.46
CA GLY A 134 5.79 9.15 -19.11
C GLY A 134 6.22 9.13 -17.65
N LYS A 135 6.61 10.28 -17.06
CA LYS A 135 6.89 10.35 -15.62
C LYS A 135 5.64 10.05 -14.78
N ALA A 136 4.48 10.58 -15.17
CA ALA A 136 3.23 10.28 -14.49
C ALA A 136 2.85 8.80 -14.55
N PHE A 137 3.12 8.14 -15.68
CA PHE A 137 2.94 6.69 -15.85
C PHE A 137 3.84 5.89 -14.91
N MET A 138 5.12 6.25 -14.80
CA MET A 138 6.06 5.59 -13.89
C MET A 138 5.64 5.75 -12.43
N ASP A 139 5.35 6.98 -12.00
CA ASP A 139 4.94 7.27 -10.62
C ASP A 139 3.62 6.59 -10.25
N ALA A 140 2.67 6.53 -11.19
CA ALA A 140 1.40 5.81 -11.02
C ALA A 140 1.63 4.30 -10.90
N THR A 141 2.49 3.73 -11.75
CA THR A 141 2.83 2.30 -11.74
C THR A 141 3.52 1.90 -10.44
N VAL A 142 4.52 2.66 -10.00
CA VAL A 142 5.23 2.40 -8.75
C VAL A 142 4.26 2.45 -7.56
N SER A 143 3.39 3.46 -7.50
CA SER A 143 2.42 3.60 -6.40
C SER A 143 1.38 2.49 -6.40
N HIS A 144 0.86 2.11 -7.57
CA HIS A 144 -0.10 1.00 -7.69
C HIS A 144 0.52 -0.35 -7.28
N ASN A 145 1.72 -0.65 -7.80
CA ASN A 145 2.42 -1.90 -7.52
C ASN A 145 2.80 -2.03 -6.06
N PHE A 146 3.14 -0.93 -5.39
CA PHE A 146 3.40 -0.95 -3.96
C PHE A 146 2.12 -1.20 -3.13
N GLY A 147 0.97 -0.69 -3.56
CA GLY A 147 -0.32 -1.06 -2.97
C GLY A 147 -0.60 -2.56 -3.06
N GLU A 148 -0.31 -3.20 -4.20
CA GLU A 148 -0.45 -4.65 -4.38
C GLU A 148 0.56 -5.44 -3.53
N LEU A 149 1.80 -4.95 -3.42
CA LEU A 149 2.82 -5.52 -2.54
C LEU A 149 2.38 -5.48 -1.07
N MET A 150 1.77 -4.39 -0.62
CA MET A 150 1.26 -4.27 0.74
C MET A 150 0.17 -5.27 1.06
N ILE A 151 -0.76 -5.52 0.13
CA ILE A 151 -1.74 -6.62 0.28
C ILE A 151 -1.00 -7.93 0.51
N TYR A 152 -0.04 -8.25 -0.35
CA TYR A 152 0.71 -9.50 -0.26
C TYR A 152 1.44 -9.67 1.09
N ILE A 153 2.16 -8.64 1.53
CA ILE A 153 2.87 -8.64 2.82
C ILE A 153 1.89 -8.93 3.97
N VAL A 154 0.72 -8.29 3.98
CA VAL A 154 -0.29 -8.50 5.03
C VAL A 154 -0.88 -9.92 4.96
N THR A 155 -1.10 -10.47 3.77
CA THR A 155 -1.63 -11.84 3.61
C THR A 155 -0.66 -12.94 4.04
N ILE A 156 0.65 -12.66 4.09
CA ILE A 156 1.66 -13.60 4.63
C ILE A 156 1.54 -13.71 6.16
N ILE A 157 0.97 -12.71 6.85
CA ILE A 157 0.80 -12.73 8.29
C ILE A 157 -0.30 -13.74 8.65
N PRO A 158 0.01 -14.86 9.33
CA PRO A 158 -0.91 -16.00 9.48
C PRO A 158 -2.25 -15.64 10.13
N PHE A 159 -2.23 -14.79 11.14
CA PHE A 159 -3.42 -14.37 11.89
C PHE A 159 -4.42 -13.60 11.03
N ILE A 160 -3.94 -12.79 10.08
CA ILE A 160 -4.80 -11.95 9.25
C ILE A 160 -5.45 -12.80 8.14
N ASN A 161 -4.69 -13.75 7.57
CA ASN A 161 -5.17 -14.62 6.51
C ASN A 161 -6.33 -15.52 6.97
N ASP A 162 -6.20 -16.19 8.10
CA ASP A 162 -7.20 -17.16 8.55
C ASP A 162 -8.47 -16.52 9.15
N CYS A 163 -8.36 -15.36 9.81
CA CYS A 163 -9.53 -14.70 10.42
C CYS A 163 -10.39 -13.89 9.45
N TYR A 164 -9.78 -13.21 8.46
CA TYR A 164 -10.50 -12.24 7.63
C TYR A 164 -10.77 -12.71 6.20
N TYR A 165 -9.84 -13.46 5.60
CA TYR A 165 -9.93 -13.79 4.18
C TYR A 165 -10.72 -15.06 3.90
N LYS A 166 -10.58 -16.09 4.76
CA LYS A 166 -11.28 -17.37 4.57
C LYS A 166 -12.72 -17.37 5.09
N SER A 167 -13.01 -16.58 6.13
CA SER A 167 -14.33 -16.59 6.78
C SER A 167 -15.36 -15.69 6.11
N TYR A 168 -14.95 -14.59 5.46
CA TYR A 168 -15.88 -13.62 4.85
C TYR A 168 -15.31 -12.95 3.58
N PRO A 169 -15.58 -13.47 2.37
CA PRO A 169 -14.93 -13.00 1.13
C PRO A 169 -15.23 -11.52 0.78
N TYR A 170 -16.44 -11.03 1.08
CA TYR A 170 -16.78 -9.61 0.91
C TYR A 170 -16.00 -8.68 1.85
N VAL A 171 -15.77 -9.13 3.08
CA VAL A 171 -14.94 -8.41 4.07
C VAL A 171 -13.48 -8.46 3.67
N GLY A 172 -13.00 -9.60 3.14
CA GLY A 172 -11.64 -9.75 2.59
C GLY A 172 -11.35 -8.79 1.43
N ASN A 173 -12.28 -8.63 0.48
CA ASN A 173 -12.13 -7.67 -0.62
C ASN A 173 -12.10 -6.21 -0.13
N PHE A 174 -12.96 -5.88 0.84
CA PHE A 174 -12.97 -4.54 1.45
C PHE A 174 -11.66 -4.24 2.19
N ILE A 175 -11.16 -5.18 3.00
CA ILE A 175 -9.89 -5.07 3.71
C ILE A 175 -8.71 -4.95 2.73
N ASN A 176 -8.71 -5.71 1.63
CA ASN A 176 -7.72 -5.57 0.56
C ASN A 176 -7.69 -4.15 -0.01
N SER A 177 -8.85 -3.56 -0.28
CA SER A 177 -8.93 -2.19 -0.77
C SER A 177 -8.40 -1.18 0.25
N ILE A 178 -8.63 -1.38 1.56
CA ILE A 178 -8.04 -0.53 2.61
C ILE A 178 -6.50 -0.65 2.61
N ILE A 179 -5.97 -1.87 2.67
CA ILE A 179 -4.52 -2.11 2.73
C ILE A 179 -3.83 -1.59 1.47
N TRP A 180 -4.42 -1.85 0.30
CA TRP A 180 -3.93 -1.32 -0.97
C TRP A 180 -3.89 0.21 -0.95
N SER A 181 -4.95 0.84 -0.44
CA SER A 181 -5.06 2.31 -0.38
C SER A 181 -4.01 2.92 0.54
N LEU A 182 -3.69 2.27 1.67
CA LEU A 182 -2.60 2.69 2.55
C LEU A 182 -1.25 2.60 1.84
N GLY A 183 -0.97 1.47 1.17
CA GLY A 183 0.28 1.31 0.40
C GLY A 183 0.39 2.33 -0.73
N TYR A 184 -0.66 2.50 -1.52
CA TYR A 184 -0.73 3.48 -2.59
C TYR A 184 -0.47 4.91 -2.10
N LEU A 185 -1.19 5.36 -1.05
CA LEU A 185 -1.02 6.70 -0.50
C LEU A 185 0.38 6.94 0.06
N LEU A 186 0.97 5.92 0.68
CA LEU A 186 2.32 6.00 1.22
C LEU A 186 3.34 6.31 0.11
N THR A 187 3.32 5.51 -0.95
CA THR A 187 4.23 5.67 -2.07
C THR A 187 3.96 6.96 -2.84
N TYR A 188 2.69 7.30 -3.02
CA TYR A 188 2.28 8.56 -3.64
C TYR A 188 2.84 9.77 -2.86
N ALA A 189 2.70 9.77 -1.53
CA ALA A 189 3.24 10.81 -0.67
C ALA A 189 4.77 10.89 -0.75
N ILE A 190 5.47 9.76 -0.70
CA ILE A 190 6.94 9.71 -0.81
C ILE A 190 7.41 10.26 -2.16
N ASN A 191 6.79 9.82 -3.25
CA ASN A 191 7.11 10.31 -4.59
C ASN A 191 6.90 11.82 -4.67
N ASN A 192 5.81 12.34 -4.10
CA ASN A 192 5.53 13.77 -4.08
C ASN A 192 6.53 14.58 -3.26
N MET A 193 6.91 14.09 -2.07
CA MET A 193 7.96 14.72 -1.27
C MET A 193 9.28 14.80 -2.05
N TYR A 194 9.66 13.71 -2.74
CA TYR A 194 10.88 13.67 -3.55
C TYR A 194 10.83 14.58 -4.79
N ASN A 195 9.72 14.55 -5.53
CA ASN A 195 9.50 15.37 -6.70
C ASN A 195 9.54 16.88 -6.37
N GLU A 196 9.08 17.25 -5.18
CA GLU A 196 9.07 18.66 -4.74
C GLU A 196 10.41 19.11 -4.16
N TYR A 197 11.14 18.21 -3.50
CA TYR A 197 12.50 18.47 -3.04
C TYR A 197 13.44 18.83 -4.20
N ASP A 198 13.31 18.18 -5.34
CA ASP A 198 14.06 18.48 -6.57
C ASP A 198 13.13 18.94 -7.71
N LYS A 199 12.35 19.99 -7.43
CA LYS A 199 11.33 20.53 -8.35
C LYS A 199 11.88 20.85 -9.74
N LYS A 200 13.08 21.44 -9.82
CA LYS A 200 13.71 21.79 -11.12
C LYS A 200 13.92 20.55 -11.97
N ARG A 201 14.49 19.50 -11.38
CA ARG A 201 14.68 18.22 -12.06
C ARG A 201 13.34 17.61 -12.43
N TYR A 202 12.39 17.54 -11.50
CA TYR A 202 11.06 16.97 -11.73
C TYR A 202 10.36 17.59 -12.96
N CYS A 203 10.41 18.92 -13.10
CA CYS A 203 9.83 19.62 -14.24
C CYS A 203 10.59 19.36 -15.56
N SER A 204 11.91 19.13 -15.52
CA SER A 204 12.74 18.91 -16.70
C SER A 204 13.02 17.44 -17.07
N LEU A 205 12.41 16.47 -16.38
CA LEU A 205 12.68 15.03 -16.61
C LEU A 205 12.26 14.60 -18.04
N PRO A 206 13.04 13.73 -18.71
CA PRO A 206 12.66 13.13 -19.98
C PRO A 206 11.58 12.05 -19.79
N LEU A 207 11.06 11.50 -20.90
CA LEU A 207 9.93 10.56 -20.95
C LEU A 207 9.97 9.43 -19.91
N PHE A 208 11.13 8.83 -19.68
CA PHE A 208 11.27 7.73 -18.73
C PHE A 208 12.02 8.11 -17.44
N GLY A 209 11.96 9.39 -17.09
CA GLY A 209 12.69 9.92 -15.96
C GLY A 209 14.20 9.70 -16.09
N ASN A 210 14.88 9.63 -14.97
CA ASN A 210 16.31 9.33 -14.91
C ASN A 210 16.57 7.86 -14.54
N GLY A 211 17.84 7.46 -14.43
CA GLY A 211 18.21 6.09 -14.07
C GLY A 211 17.62 5.59 -12.74
N GLN A 212 17.43 6.47 -11.75
CA GLN A 212 16.79 6.10 -10.47
C GLN A 212 15.28 5.86 -10.64
N ASP A 213 14.59 6.72 -11.39
CA ASP A 213 13.16 6.53 -11.69
C ASP A 213 12.95 5.20 -12.42
N MET A 214 13.80 4.92 -13.41
CA MET A 214 13.73 3.68 -14.20
C MET A 214 14.00 2.45 -13.33
N PHE A 215 15.00 2.52 -12.44
CA PHE A 215 15.29 1.43 -11.51
C PHE A 215 14.11 1.13 -10.58
N LEU A 216 13.48 2.17 -10.01
CA LEU A 216 12.30 2.02 -9.16
C LEU A 216 11.11 1.46 -9.95
N PHE A 217 10.89 1.94 -11.17
CA PHE A 217 9.84 1.46 -12.05
C PHE A 217 10.02 -0.03 -12.38
N LEU A 218 11.19 -0.42 -12.89
CA LEU A 218 11.50 -1.82 -13.23
C LEU A 218 11.47 -2.72 -11.99
N GLY A 219 12.00 -2.25 -10.85
CA GLY A 219 11.93 -2.95 -9.58
C GLY A 219 10.49 -3.18 -9.12
N SER A 220 9.61 -2.20 -9.29
CA SER A 220 8.19 -2.34 -8.93
C SER A 220 7.47 -3.38 -9.80
N ILE A 221 7.77 -3.42 -11.12
CA ILE A 221 7.20 -4.40 -12.05
C ILE A 221 7.70 -5.80 -11.71
N PHE A 222 9.01 -5.96 -11.52
CA PHE A 222 9.60 -7.23 -11.13
C PHE A 222 8.98 -7.75 -9.83
N THR A 223 8.84 -6.88 -8.83
CA THR A 223 8.22 -7.23 -7.55
C THR A 223 6.76 -7.67 -7.73
N LEU A 224 5.97 -6.96 -8.56
CA LEU A 224 4.60 -7.35 -8.85
C LEU A 224 4.53 -8.74 -9.52
N ILE A 225 5.38 -8.99 -10.51
CA ILE A 225 5.45 -10.29 -11.20
C ILE A 225 5.75 -11.40 -10.19
N MET A 226 6.74 -11.18 -9.31
CA MET A 226 7.08 -12.15 -8.27
C MET A 226 5.92 -12.38 -7.30
N VAL A 227 5.27 -11.31 -6.82
CA VAL A 227 4.09 -11.41 -5.94
C VAL A 227 2.95 -12.22 -6.58
N LYS A 228 2.61 -11.93 -7.84
CA LYS A 228 1.54 -12.66 -8.55
C LYS A 228 1.92 -14.11 -8.84
N TYR A 229 3.19 -14.36 -9.19
CA TYR A 229 3.72 -15.72 -9.40
C TYR A 229 3.66 -16.56 -8.12
N TYR A 230 4.15 -16.04 -6.98
CA TYR A 230 4.12 -16.72 -5.69
C TYR A 230 2.68 -16.96 -5.19
N SER A 231 1.79 -15.96 -5.32
CA SER A 231 0.38 -16.13 -4.96
C SER A 231 -0.27 -17.25 -5.77
N THR A 232 0.02 -17.33 -7.06
CA THR A 232 -0.50 -18.41 -7.93
C THR A 232 0.01 -19.77 -7.48
N ILE A 233 1.32 -19.94 -7.25
CA ILE A 233 1.88 -21.22 -6.77
C ILE A 233 1.30 -21.63 -5.42
N SER A 234 1.15 -20.69 -4.48
CA SER A 234 0.62 -20.98 -3.15
C SER A 234 -0.82 -21.52 -3.16
N ASN A 235 -1.60 -21.17 -4.19
CA ASN A 235 -2.95 -21.70 -4.40
C ASN A 235 -2.97 -23.07 -5.11
N TYR A 236 -1.90 -23.44 -5.82
CA TYR A 236 -1.76 -24.74 -6.49
C TYR A 236 -1.09 -25.82 -5.64
N ILE A 237 -0.33 -25.45 -4.60
CA ILE A 237 0.15 -26.42 -3.61
C ILE A 237 -1.05 -26.80 -2.76
N PRO A 238 -1.55 -28.06 -2.82
CA PRO A 238 -2.64 -28.48 -1.96
C PRO A 238 -2.18 -28.29 -0.52
N GLN A 239 -2.81 -27.35 0.21
CA GLN A 239 -2.70 -27.34 1.66
C GLN A 239 -3.07 -28.76 2.10
N ASN A 240 -2.12 -29.45 2.73
CA ASN A 240 -2.29 -30.82 3.23
C ASN A 240 -3.50 -30.83 4.18
N LYS A 241 -4.69 -31.06 3.62
CA LYS A 241 -5.96 -31.21 4.34
C LYS A 241 -5.90 -32.38 5.33
N THR A 242 -4.87 -33.21 5.23
CA THR A 242 -4.52 -34.31 6.13
C THR A 242 -4.08 -33.89 7.53
N PHE A 243 -3.61 -32.64 7.77
CA PHE A 243 -3.25 -32.23 9.14
C PHE A 243 -4.44 -31.63 9.92
N GLN A 244 -5.37 -30.95 9.24
CA GLN A 244 -6.59 -30.43 9.89
C GLN A 244 -7.66 -31.51 10.11
N SER A 245 -7.81 -32.48 9.20
CA SER A 245 -8.76 -33.59 9.39
C SER A 245 -8.36 -34.51 10.54
N ASN A 246 -7.05 -34.72 10.76
CA ASN A 246 -6.54 -35.54 11.86
C ASN A 246 -6.56 -34.82 13.22
N PHE A 247 -6.61 -33.48 13.26
CA PHE A 247 -6.79 -32.75 14.51
C PHE A 247 -8.27 -32.65 14.89
N GLN A 248 -9.18 -32.45 13.93
CA GLN A 248 -10.63 -32.45 14.19
C GLN A 248 -11.18 -33.85 14.50
N SER A 249 -10.70 -34.91 13.84
CA SER A 249 -11.13 -36.28 14.14
C SER A 249 -10.61 -36.78 15.50
N ASN A 250 -9.45 -36.31 15.96
CA ASN A 250 -8.90 -36.67 17.28
C ASN A 250 -9.52 -35.86 18.44
N ILE A 251 -10.08 -34.67 18.18
CA ILE A 251 -10.84 -33.92 19.19
C ILE A 251 -12.28 -34.44 19.30
N LEU A 252 -12.91 -34.84 18.19
CA LEU A 252 -14.26 -35.42 18.20
C LEU A 252 -14.29 -36.88 18.68
N SER A 253 -13.22 -37.67 18.46
CA SER A 253 -13.16 -39.05 18.96
C SER A 253 -12.74 -39.16 20.43
N ASN A 254 -12.02 -38.17 20.98
CA ASN A 254 -11.66 -38.15 22.40
C ASN A 254 -12.71 -37.48 23.31
N SER A 255 -13.59 -36.62 22.77
CA SER A 255 -14.73 -36.08 23.54
C SER A 255 -15.92 -37.06 23.64
N ALA A 256 -15.98 -38.08 22.78
CA ALA A 256 -17.04 -39.09 22.80
C ALA A 256 -16.71 -40.35 23.65
N ARG A 257 -15.53 -40.44 24.27
CA ARG A 257 -15.10 -41.60 25.09
C ARG A 257 -14.85 -41.30 26.57
N GLY A 258 -15.14 -40.09 27.04
CA GLY A 258 -14.94 -39.69 28.43
C GLY A 258 -16.24 -39.29 29.14
N SER A 259 -16.85 -40.26 29.85
CA SER A 259 -17.85 -40.06 30.91
C SER A 259 -19.27 -39.63 30.44
N PHE A 260 -20.40 -40.11 30.95
CA PHE A 260 -20.73 -40.84 32.17
C PHE A 260 -21.82 -41.88 31.85
N GLY A 261 -21.56 -43.14 32.23
CA GLY A 261 -22.64 -44.04 32.64
C GLY A 261 -23.09 -43.68 34.06
N ASN A 262 -24.35 -43.97 34.35
CA ASN A 262 -24.95 -44.11 35.68
C ASN A 262 -24.97 -42.89 36.60
N VAL A 263 -26.07 -42.13 36.62
CA VAL A 263 -26.78 -41.73 37.85
C VAL A 263 -28.24 -41.36 37.49
N TRP A 264 -29.17 -42.30 37.62
CA TRP A 264 -30.59 -42.06 37.98
C TRP A 264 -31.16 -43.38 38.54
N LYS A 265 -30.85 -43.62 39.82
CA LYS A 265 -31.67 -44.31 40.82
C LYS A 265 -31.32 -43.71 42.16
#